data_AF-A0A917ZDD4-F1
#
_entry.id   AF-A0A917ZDD4-F1
#
_cell.length_a   1.000
_cell.length_b   1.000
_cell.length_c   1.000
_cell.angle_alpha   90.00
_cell.angle_beta   90.00
_cell.angle_gamma   90.00
#
_symmetry.space_group_name_H-M   'P 1'
#
loop_
_entity.id
_entity.type
_entity.pdbx_description
1 polymer ?
#
loop_
_entity_poly.entity_id
_entity_poly.type
_entity_poly.pdbx_seq_one_letter_code
_entity_poly.pdbx_strand_id
1 'polypeptide(L)'
;MSALNLDDFADTVERPDAAVQRDAEERRHRLGPPAGSLGRLEELGDWLAAAQGQCPARRLDNVKVVLFAGDHGVARLGVSAREPGTTVSLVREVLEGEAAVSVLARAYDAQVRVVDMSVDCDPGELPAEVTRHRVRRGSGRIDIEDALTAQEAEQAFRAGMAVADEEADSGTDLVVLGDLSVGGTTVAGVLVAALCGTDASVVTGRGSGIDDLAWMRKCAAIRDALRRARPVLGDQMELLATTGGADFAAMAGFLAQCAVRRTPVVLDGVVSAACALVVQRIAFRAPDWWQASQSTGEPALAKALDRLALEPLVDHGVKLGEGTGALLALPVLRAAAALLAELPERAAAPEPGPEADEPAAHTVGNPEQEDSEPQPGAGTEPQTRTETGTRTEHETGTASETRTETGTRTEPETGTEPAADETRE
;
A
#
# COMPACT_ATOMS: atom_id res chain seq x y z
N MET A 1 -0.25 -7.86 32.62
CA MET A 1 0.08 -8.29 31.26
C MET A 1 1.53 -7.93 31.02
N SER A 2 2.34 -8.83 30.45
CA SER A 2 3.71 -8.47 30.02
C SER A 2 3.62 -7.33 29.00
N ALA A 3 4.62 -6.44 28.93
CA ALA A 3 4.71 -5.47 27.85
C ALA A 3 4.72 -6.21 26.50
N LEU A 4 4.01 -5.69 25.51
CA LEU A 4 4.05 -6.22 24.15
C LEU A 4 5.46 -6.00 23.57
N ASN A 5 6.12 -7.08 23.17
CA ASN A 5 7.38 -7.00 22.44
C ASN A 5 7.09 -7.05 20.94
N LEU A 6 7.34 -5.97 20.22
CA LEU A 6 7.10 -5.93 18.77
C LEU A 6 8.08 -6.82 18.00
N ASP A 7 9.26 -7.10 18.54
CA ASP A 7 10.26 -7.95 17.88
C ASP A 7 9.75 -9.40 17.71
N ASP A 8 8.80 -9.85 18.53
CA ASP A 8 8.21 -11.19 18.44
C ASP A 8 7.49 -11.40 17.09
N PHE A 9 7.02 -10.32 16.44
CA PHE A 9 6.42 -10.38 15.11
C PHE A 9 7.43 -10.72 14.00
N ALA A 10 8.69 -10.34 14.16
CA ALA A 10 9.73 -10.65 13.16
C ALA A 10 9.96 -12.17 13.03
N ASP A 11 9.78 -12.90 14.12
CA ASP A 11 9.94 -14.36 14.17
C ASP A 11 8.65 -15.11 13.82
N THR A 12 7.49 -14.55 14.16
CA THR A 12 6.19 -15.22 13.96
C THR A 12 5.56 -14.96 12.60
N VAL A 13 5.87 -13.86 11.94
CA VAL A 13 5.37 -13.58 10.58
C VAL A 13 6.16 -14.39 9.55
N GLU A 14 5.49 -15.39 8.99
CA GLU A 14 5.97 -16.17 7.86
C GLU A 14 5.56 -15.54 6.54
N ARG A 15 6.16 -16.00 5.43
CA ARG A 15 5.71 -15.63 4.08
C ARG A 15 4.54 -16.53 3.65
N PRO A 16 3.72 -16.10 2.66
CA PRO A 16 2.84 -17.02 1.94
C PRO A 16 3.59 -18.27 1.45
N ASP A 17 2.87 -19.38 1.31
CA ASP A 17 3.49 -20.69 1.10
C ASP A 17 4.19 -20.78 -0.27
N ALA A 18 5.52 -20.82 -0.26
CA ALA A 18 6.35 -20.84 -1.46
C ALA A 18 6.26 -22.17 -2.24
N ALA A 19 5.86 -23.29 -1.61
CA ALA A 19 5.61 -24.53 -2.33
C ALA A 19 4.28 -24.44 -3.09
N VAL A 20 3.23 -23.94 -2.44
CA VAL A 20 1.92 -23.74 -3.08
C VAL A 20 2.01 -22.70 -4.19
N GLN A 21 2.82 -21.65 -4.02
CA GLN A 21 3.07 -20.68 -5.09
C GLN A 21 3.66 -21.37 -6.33
N ARG A 22 4.65 -22.25 -6.16
CA ARG A 22 5.21 -23.04 -7.28
C ARG A 22 4.18 -23.97 -7.89
N ASP A 23 3.35 -24.63 -7.08
CA ASP A 23 2.27 -25.49 -7.58
C ASP A 23 1.25 -24.68 -8.41
N ALA A 24 0.97 -23.43 -8.02
CA ALA A 24 0.12 -22.51 -8.78
C ALA A 24 0.75 -22.08 -10.11
N GLU A 25 2.04 -21.71 -10.10
CA GLU A 25 2.81 -21.40 -11.30
C GLU A 25 2.85 -22.60 -12.28
N GLU A 26 3.15 -23.80 -11.79
CA GLU A 26 3.16 -25.04 -12.58
C GLU A 26 1.79 -25.35 -13.16
N ARG A 27 0.72 -25.22 -12.36
CA ARG A 27 -0.65 -25.37 -12.84
C ARG A 27 -0.95 -24.37 -13.95
N ARG A 28 -0.62 -23.09 -13.75
CA ARG A 28 -0.82 -22.02 -14.72
C ARG A 28 -0.14 -22.31 -16.05
N HIS A 29 1.07 -22.86 -16.04
CA HIS A 29 1.79 -23.27 -17.26
C HIS A 29 1.08 -24.38 -18.05
N ARG A 30 0.24 -25.18 -17.41
CA ARG A 30 -0.58 -26.20 -18.07
C ARG A 30 -1.90 -25.67 -18.62
N LEU A 31 -2.34 -24.46 -18.25
CA LEU A 31 -3.63 -23.90 -18.67
C LEU A 31 -3.64 -23.53 -20.16
N GLY A 32 -4.84 -23.44 -20.74
CA GLY A 32 -5.06 -23.16 -22.15
C GLY A 32 -4.39 -21.87 -22.68
N PRO A 33 -4.53 -20.71 -22.00
CA PRO A 33 -3.90 -19.47 -22.43
C PRO A 33 -2.36 -19.56 -22.47
N PRO A 34 -1.67 -18.88 -23.41
CA PRO A 34 -0.21 -18.73 -23.35
C PRO A 34 0.24 -18.08 -22.04
N ALA A 35 1.37 -18.53 -21.50
CA ALA A 35 1.94 -17.95 -20.29
C ALA A 35 2.18 -16.44 -20.45
N GLY A 36 1.81 -15.65 -19.44
CA GLY A 36 1.89 -14.20 -19.42
C GLY A 36 0.78 -13.47 -20.18
N SER A 37 -0.10 -14.18 -20.91
CA SER A 37 -1.16 -13.54 -21.70
C SER A 37 -2.28 -12.93 -20.85
N LEU A 38 -2.42 -13.36 -19.59
CA LEU A 38 -3.38 -12.79 -18.63
C LEU A 38 -2.73 -11.73 -17.72
N GLY A 39 -1.44 -11.42 -17.94
CA GLY A 39 -0.71 -10.39 -17.20
C GLY A 39 -0.75 -10.61 -15.69
N ARG A 40 -0.99 -9.54 -14.92
CA ARG A 40 -0.99 -9.57 -13.45
C ARG A 40 -2.05 -10.50 -12.83
N LEU A 41 -3.10 -10.89 -13.56
CA LEU A 41 -4.08 -11.86 -13.05
C LEU A 41 -3.43 -13.21 -12.74
N GLU A 42 -2.37 -13.57 -13.47
CA GLU A 42 -1.57 -14.77 -13.23
C GLU A 42 -0.89 -14.69 -11.85
N GLU A 43 -0.14 -13.63 -11.62
CA GLU A 43 0.59 -13.37 -10.37
C GLU A 43 -0.35 -13.27 -9.17
N LEU A 44 -1.55 -12.67 -9.35
CA LEU A 44 -2.56 -12.57 -8.30
C LEU A 44 -3.19 -13.92 -7.95
N GLY A 45 -3.38 -14.79 -8.95
CA GLY A 45 -3.86 -16.16 -8.73
C GLY A 45 -2.84 -16.97 -7.94
N ASP A 46 -1.56 -16.87 -8.33
CA ASP A 46 -0.43 -17.53 -7.67
C ASP A 46 -0.27 -17.02 -6.22
N TRP A 47 -0.38 -15.69 -6.01
CA TRP A 47 -0.35 -15.08 -4.67
C TRP A 47 -1.52 -15.52 -3.80
N LEU A 48 -2.75 -15.54 -4.32
CA LEU A 48 -3.93 -16.00 -3.57
C LEU A 48 -3.81 -17.47 -3.16
N ALA A 49 -3.32 -18.32 -4.07
CA ALA A 49 -3.08 -19.74 -3.76
C ALA A 49 -2.07 -19.88 -2.62
N ALA A 50 -0.93 -19.18 -2.72
CA ALA A 50 0.12 -19.17 -1.70
C ALA A 50 -0.38 -18.63 -0.35
N ALA A 51 -1.16 -17.54 -0.35
CA ALA A 51 -1.71 -16.95 0.86
C ALA A 51 -2.72 -17.88 1.55
N GLN A 52 -3.51 -18.61 0.77
CA GLN A 52 -4.49 -19.58 1.29
C GLN A 52 -3.89 -20.95 1.61
N GLY A 53 -2.63 -21.19 1.23
CA GLY A 53 -1.95 -22.48 1.44
C GLY A 53 -2.54 -23.63 0.61
N GLN A 54 -3.20 -23.34 -0.51
CA GLN A 54 -3.76 -24.37 -1.40
C GLN A 54 -3.78 -23.93 -2.88
N CYS A 55 -3.58 -24.90 -3.78
CA CYS A 55 -3.68 -24.70 -5.23
C CYS A 55 -4.75 -25.65 -5.84
N PRO A 56 -5.70 -25.13 -6.65
CA PRO A 56 -5.92 -23.71 -6.94
C PRO A 56 -6.46 -22.94 -5.73
N ALA A 57 -6.35 -21.61 -5.77
CA ALA A 57 -6.96 -20.74 -4.77
C ALA A 57 -8.48 -21.02 -4.63
N ARG A 58 -9.00 -21.02 -3.40
CA ARG A 58 -10.46 -20.98 -3.18
C ARG A 58 -11.01 -19.62 -3.61
N ARG A 59 -12.30 -19.64 -3.95
CA ARG A 59 -13.08 -18.43 -4.19
C ARG A 59 -13.10 -17.54 -2.93
N LEU A 60 -13.19 -16.24 -3.16
CA LEU A 60 -13.27 -15.22 -2.11
C LEU A 60 -14.74 -14.92 -1.83
N ASP A 61 -15.36 -15.80 -1.04
CA ASP A 61 -16.79 -15.74 -0.73
C ASP A 61 -17.03 -14.98 0.58
N ASN A 62 -16.16 -15.14 1.58
CA ASN A 62 -16.24 -14.43 2.86
C ASN A 62 -15.24 -13.25 2.91
N VAL A 63 -15.63 -12.11 2.34
CA VAL A 63 -14.81 -10.89 2.34
C VAL A 63 -15.28 -9.92 3.43
N LYS A 64 -14.33 -9.40 4.20
CA LYS A 64 -14.59 -8.44 5.28
C LYS A 64 -13.99 -7.10 4.97
N VAL A 65 -14.78 -6.05 5.08
CA VAL A 65 -14.31 -4.67 5.07
C VAL A 65 -14.18 -4.22 6.52
N VAL A 66 -12.95 -3.95 6.96
CA VAL A 66 -12.68 -3.49 8.33
C VAL A 66 -12.24 -2.03 8.29
N LEU A 67 -13.00 -1.18 8.97
CA LEU A 67 -12.79 0.27 9.02
C LEU A 67 -12.44 0.69 10.44
N PHE A 68 -11.21 1.16 10.65
CA PHE A 68 -10.81 1.74 11.92
C PHE A 68 -11.14 3.23 11.94
N ALA A 69 -11.83 3.68 12.99
CA ALA A 69 -12.32 5.05 13.12
C ALA A 69 -11.62 5.82 14.25
N GLY A 70 -11.23 7.07 13.97
CA GLY A 70 -10.56 7.93 14.93
C GLY A 70 -10.53 9.41 14.52
N ASP A 71 -10.60 10.31 15.50
CA ASP A 71 -10.39 11.74 15.30
C ASP A 71 -8.96 12.13 15.67
N HIS A 72 -8.38 13.08 14.92
CA HIS A 72 -7.02 13.54 15.16
C HIS A 72 -6.97 15.00 15.57
N GLY A 73 -6.31 15.29 16.70
CA GLY A 73 -6.19 16.65 17.23
C GLY A 73 -5.61 17.66 16.23
N VAL A 74 -4.72 17.20 15.34
CA VAL A 74 -4.10 18.03 14.28
C VAL A 74 -5.13 18.62 13.31
N ALA A 75 -6.32 18.03 13.19
CA ALA A 75 -7.40 18.56 12.35
C ALA A 75 -7.77 20.01 12.74
N ARG A 76 -7.62 20.40 14.01
CA ARG A 76 -7.90 21.75 14.53
C ARG A 76 -7.08 22.87 13.87
N LEU A 77 -6.01 22.52 13.14
CA LEU A 77 -5.24 23.45 12.31
C LEU A 77 -5.88 23.76 10.95
N GLY A 78 -7.06 23.21 10.65
CA GLY A 78 -7.72 23.39 9.36
C GLY A 78 -6.92 22.75 8.22
N VAL A 79 -6.46 21.53 8.45
CA VAL A 79 -5.69 20.68 7.50
C VAL A 79 -6.58 19.71 6.71
N SER A 80 -7.89 19.77 6.93
CA SER A 80 -8.92 19.00 6.24
C SER A 80 -10.04 19.94 5.79
N ALA A 81 -10.74 19.57 4.72
CA ALA A 81 -11.98 20.23 4.32
C ALA A 81 -13.15 19.91 5.27
N ARG A 82 -13.08 18.80 6.02
CA ARG A 82 -14.04 18.44 7.06
C ARG A 82 -13.68 19.10 8.38
N GLU A 83 -14.70 19.48 9.15
CA GLU A 83 -14.53 20.08 10.46
C GLU A 83 -13.94 19.07 11.47
N PRO A 84 -13.05 19.49 12.39
CA PRO A 84 -12.52 18.60 13.42
C PRO A 84 -13.63 17.98 14.29
N GLY A 85 -13.52 16.69 14.61
CA GLY A 85 -14.50 16.00 15.45
C GLY A 85 -15.73 15.47 14.70
N THR A 86 -15.79 15.61 13.37
CA THR A 86 -16.93 15.11 12.58
C THR A 86 -16.75 13.67 12.08
N THR A 87 -15.81 12.90 12.61
CA THR A 87 -15.65 11.49 12.22
C THR A 87 -16.86 10.65 12.61
N VAL A 88 -17.58 11.03 13.67
CA VAL A 88 -18.85 10.36 14.06
C VAL A 88 -19.88 10.36 12.93
N SER A 89 -19.93 11.41 12.10
CA SER A 89 -20.83 11.47 10.94
C SER A 89 -20.45 10.44 9.88
N LEU A 90 -19.15 10.28 9.59
CA LEU A 90 -18.65 9.24 8.67
C LEU A 90 -19.04 7.84 9.14
N VAL A 91 -18.89 7.58 10.44
CA VAL A 91 -19.28 6.31 11.04
C VAL A 91 -20.78 6.07 10.88
N ARG A 92 -21.62 7.08 11.14
CA ARG A 92 -23.07 6.98 10.96
C ARG A 92 -23.44 6.70 9.51
N GLU A 93 -22.86 7.42 8.54
CA GLU A 93 -23.08 7.20 7.11
C GLU A 93 -22.78 5.74 6.70
N VAL A 94 -21.72 5.14 7.24
CA VAL A 94 -21.38 3.73 6.99
C VAL A 94 -22.43 2.79 7.61
N LEU A 95 -22.78 3.00 8.88
CA LEU A 95 -23.73 2.16 9.63
C LEU A 95 -25.16 2.23 9.06
N GLU A 96 -25.57 3.39 8.56
CA GLU A 96 -26.86 3.62 7.89
C GLU A 96 -26.86 3.06 6.46
N GLY A 97 -25.69 2.66 5.95
CA GLY A 97 -25.55 2.03 4.65
C GLY A 97 -25.52 3.03 3.48
N GLU A 98 -25.30 4.30 3.77
CA GLU A 98 -25.33 5.44 2.84
C GLU A 98 -23.95 5.77 2.26
N ALA A 99 -22.88 5.41 2.97
CA ALA A 99 -21.51 5.60 2.50
C ALA A 99 -21.21 4.78 1.23
N ALA A 100 -20.27 5.26 0.41
CA ALA A 100 -19.88 4.60 -0.83
C ALA A 100 -19.35 3.17 -0.59
N VAL A 101 -18.55 2.98 0.47
CA VAL A 101 -18.09 1.66 0.92
C VAL A 101 -19.26 0.72 1.22
N SER A 102 -20.32 1.21 1.87
CA SER A 102 -21.50 0.39 2.20
C SER A 102 -22.28 -0.03 0.96
N VAL A 103 -22.37 0.85 -0.05
CA VAL A 103 -22.99 0.54 -1.35
C VAL A 103 -22.19 -0.53 -2.09
N LEU A 104 -20.87 -0.35 -2.21
CA LEU A 104 -19.99 -1.29 -2.91
C LEU A 104 -19.89 -2.64 -2.19
N ALA A 105 -19.83 -2.64 -0.85
CA ALA A 105 -19.76 -3.85 -0.06
C ALA A 105 -20.99 -4.74 -0.31
N ARG A 106 -22.20 -4.16 -0.32
CA ARG A 106 -23.41 -4.91 -0.70
C ARG A 106 -23.36 -5.40 -2.15
N ALA A 107 -22.87 -4.56 -3.08
CA ALA A 107 -22.77 -4.93 -4.49
C ALA A 107 -21.81 -6.09 -4.75
N TYR A 108 -20.77 -6.23 -3.92
CA TYR A 108 -19.76 -7.27 -4.04
C TYR A 108 -19.85 -8.37 -2.96
N ASP A 109 -20.95 -8.43 -2.20
CA ASP A 109 -21.18 -9.41 -1.15
C ASP A 109 -20.03 -9.45 -0.11
N ALA A 110 -19.62 -8.25 0.34
CA ALA A 110 -18.65 -8.05 1.40
C ALA A 110 -19.34 -7.50 2.64
N GLN A 111 -18.88 -7.90 3.83
CA GLN A 111 -19.46 -7.48 5.10
C GLN A 111 -18.63 -6.36 5.71
N VAL A 112 -19.29 -5.25 6.08
CA VAL A 112 -18.60 -4.08 6.66
C VAL A 112 -18.62 -4.14 8.18
N ARG A 113 -17.46 -3.94 8.79
CA ARG A 113 -17.26 -3.81 10.23
C ARG A 113 -16.57 -2.48 10.51
N VAL A 114 -17.18 -1.65 11.35
CA VAL A 114 -16.57 -0.42 11.85
C VAL A 114 -16.06 -0.66 13.28
N VAL A 115 -14.82 -0.25 13.53
CA VAL A 115 -14.18 -0.35 14.85
C VAL A 115 -13.75 1.04 15.28
N ASP A 116 -14.43 1.57 16.29
CA ASP A 116 -14.08 2.86 16.86
C ASP A 116 -12.94 2.70 17.88
N MET A 117 -11.83 3.36 17.58
CA MET A 117 -10.66 3.43 18.45
C MET A 117 -10.60 4.74 19.22
N SER A 118 -11.03 5.84 18.60
CA SER A 118 -10.91 7.18 19.18
C SER A 118 -11.81 8.27 18.59
N VAL A 119 -13.02 7.94 18.13
CA VAL A 119 -13.98 8.94 17.63
C VAL A 119 -14.35 9.92 18.75
N ASP A 120 -14.30 11.22 18.46
CA ASP A 120 -14.58 12.29 19.43
C ASP A 120 -16.09 12.57 19.57
N CYS A 121 -16.81 11.55 20.05
CA CYS A 121 -18.21 11.65 20.43
C CYS A 121 -18.45 11.00 21.79
N ASP A 122 -19.63 11.18 22.36
CA ASP A 122 -19.99 10.39 23.54
C ASP A 122 -20.15 8.91 23.15
N PRO A 123 -19.64 7.94 23.93
CA PRO A 123 -19.71 6.53 23.56
C PRO A 123 -21.15 6.02 23.33
N GLY A 124 -22.14 6.61 24.00
CA GLY A 124 -23.55 6.25 23.84
C GLY A 124 -24.18 6.69 22.52
N GLU A 125 -23.47 7.46 21.69
CA GLU A 125 -23.95 7.89 20.37
C GLU A 125 -23.79 6.83 19.28
N LEU A 126 -22.92 5.83 19.51
CA LEU A 126 -22.62 4.75 18.57
C LEU A 126 -23.02 3.39 19.18
N PRO A 127 -23.33 2.38 18.37
CA PRO A 127 -23.61 1.04 18.85
C PRO A 127 -22.45 0.46 19.68
N ALA A 128 -22.78 -0.31 20.73
CA ALA A 128 -21.79 -0.89 21.63
C ALA A 128 -20.77 -1.82 20.92
N GLU A 129 -21.18 -2.46 19.83
CA GLU A 129 -20.32 -3.29 18.99
C GLU A 129 -19.22 -2.48 18.27
N VAL A 130 -19.51 -1.22 17.91
CA VAL A 130 -18.57 -0.30 17.27
C VAL A 130 -17.59 0.25 18.31
N THR A 131 -18.09 0.63 19.49
CA THR A 131 -17.27 1.26 20.54
C THR A 131 -16.56 0.27 21.46
N ARG A 132 -16.71 -1.05 21.25
CA ARG A 132 -16.17 -2.11 22.12
C ARG A 132 -14.66 -1.98 22.36
N HIS A 133 -13.93 -1.52 21.35
CA HIS A 133 -12.47 -1.39 21.38
C HIS A 133 -11.97 0.04 21.61
N ARG A 134 -12.87 0.99 21.90
CA ARG A 134 -12.52 2.40 22.08
C ARG A 134 -11.48 2.55 23.19
N VAL A 135 -10.38 3.22 22.87
CA VAL A 135 -9.28 3.49 23.81
C VAL A 135 -9.42 4.88 24.42
N ARG A 136 -9.84 5.87 23.64
CA ARG A 136 -9.94 7.27 24.08
C ARG A 136 -10.90 8.08 23.20
N ARG A 137 -10.90 9.40 23.32
CA ARG A 137 -11.63 10.35 22.46
C ARG A 137 -10.66 11.34 21.81
N GLY A 138 -10.48 11.21 20.49
CA GLY A 138 -9.52 11.97 19.70
C GLY A 138 -8.06 11.76 20.10
N SER A 139 -7.12 12.07 19.22
CA SER A 139 -5.69 12.12 19.56
C SER A 139 -5.27 13.50 20.08
N GLY A 140 -4.08 13.57 20.69
CA GLY A 140 -3.35 14.83 20.87
C GLY A 140 -2.96 15.49 19.55
N ARG A 141 -2.57 16.77 19.62
CA ARG A 141 -2.07 17.55 18.48
C ARG A 141 -0.60 17.21 18.19
N ILE A 142 -0.37 16.31 17.23
CA ILE A 142 0.96 15.77 16.89
C ILE A 142 2.01 16.80 16.44
N ASP A 143 1.62 18.05 16.15
CA ASP A 143 2.54 19.15 15.93
C ASP A 143 3.23 19.64 17.23
N ILE A 144 2.60 19.43 18.40
CA ILE A 144 3.04 20.01 19.68
C ILE A 144 3.03 19.05 20.89
N GLU A 145 2.23 17.98 20.87
CA GLU A 145 2.07 17.01 21.97
C GLU A 145 1.81 15.58 21.46
N ASP A 146 2.05 14.55 22.27
CA ASP A 146 1.93 13.15 21.85
C ASP A 146 0.49 12.81 21.45
N ALA A 147 0.33 11.99 20.41
CA ALA A 147 -0.98 11.54 19.96
C ALA A 147 -1.68 10.72 21.07
N LEU A 148 -0.92 9.85 21.72
CA LEU A 148 -1.33 8.87 22.72
C LEU A 148 -0.30 8.79 23.86
N THR A 149 -0.73 8.32 25.02
CA THR A 149 0.21 7.76 26.00
C THR A 149 0.76 6.41 25.53
N ALA A 150 1.90 5.98 26.07
CA ALA A 150 2.46 4.66 25.76
C ALA A 150 1.48 3.51 26.06
N GLN A 151 0.72 3.60 27.16
CA GLN A 151 -0.27 2.59 27.53
C GLN A 151 -1.45 2.57 26.53
N GLU A 152 -1.93 3.73 26.10
CA GLU A 152 -3.00 3.83 25.10
C GLU A 152 -2.55 3.27 23.74
N ALA A 153 -1.30 3.53 23.33
CA ALA A 153 -0.74 2.98 22.09
C ALA A 153 -0.67 1.44 22.14
N GLU A 154 -0.14 0.87 23.22
CA GLU A 154 -0.09 -0.58 23.40
C GLU A 154 -1.48 -1.21 23.48
N GLN A 155 -2.43 -0.55 24.17
CA GLN A 155 -3.82 -0.99 24.25
C GLN A 155 -4.49 -0.97 22.87
N ALA A 156 -4.31 0.09 22.09
CA ALA A 156 -4.87 0.22 20.76
C ALA A 156 -4.28 -0.84 19.81
N PHE A 157 -2.96 -1.05 19.84
CA PHE A 157 -2.31 -2.07 19.04
C PHE A 157 -2.86 -3.47 19.35
N ARG A 158 -2.99 -3.82 20.63
CA ARG A 158 -3.61 -5.08 21.07
C ARG A 158 -5.07 -5.21 20.65
N ALA A 159 -5.83 -4.11 20.68
CA ALA A 159 -7.21 -4.13 20.20
C ALA A 159 -7.26 -4.46 18.70
N GLY A 160 -6.34 -3.90 17.91
CA GLY A 160 -6.14 -4.27 16.51
C GLY A 160 -5.83 -5.75 16.31
N MET A 161 -4.92 -6.31 17.11
CA MET A 161 -4.62 -7.75 17.08
C MET A 161 -5.87 -8.59 17.39
N ALA A 162 -6.63 -8.21 18.42
CA ALA A 162 -7.85 -8.93 18.79
C ALA A 162 -8.91 -8.88 17.67
N VAL A 163 -9.06 -7.76 16.97
CA VAL A 163 -9.96 -7.66 15.82
C VAL A 163 -9.49 -8.55 14.68
N ALA A 164 -8.19 -8.62 14.39
CA ALA A 164 -7.65 -9.53 13.38
C ALA A 164 -7.87 -11.01 13.72
N ASP A 165 -7.72 -11.38 15.00
CA ASP A 165 -8.03 -12.72 15.48
C ASP A 165 -9.50 -13.07 15.28
N GLU A 166 -10.41 -12.16 15.63
CA GLU A 166 -11.85 -12.33 15.43
C GLU A 166 -12.22 -12.50 13.94
N GLU A 167 -11.63 -11.70 13.04
CA GLU A 167 -11.88 -11.84 11.60
C GLU A 167 -11.34 -13.17 11.05
N ALA A 168 -10.14 -13.59 11.47
CA ALA A 168 -9.55 -14.87 11.08
C ALA A 168 -10.40 -16.05 11.58
N ASP A 169 -10.82 -16.03 12.86
CA ASP A 169 -11.67 -17.07 13.47
C ASP A 169 -13.06 -17.17 12.82
N SER A 170 -13.54 -16.07 12.24
CA SER A 170 -14.80 -16.05 11.47
C SER A 170 -14.68 -16.66 10.06
N GLY A 171 -13.50 -17.15 9.68
CA GLY A 171 -13.24 -17.80 8.40
C GLY A 171 -13.10 -16.84 7.23
N THR A 172 -12.58 -15.62 7.47
CA THR A 172 -12.40 -14.59 6.44
C THR A 172 -11.42 -15.04 5.36
N ASP A 173 -11.81 -14.87 4.09
CA ASP A 173 -10.98 -15.22 2.94
C ASP A 173 -10.03 -14.09 2.54
N LEU A 174 -10.49 -12.84 2.71
CA LEU A 174 -9.76 -11.62 2.37
C LEU A 174 -10.31 -10.46 3.21
N VAL A 175 -9.40 -9.63 3.72
CA VAL A 175 -9.77 -8.35 4.34
C VAL A 175 -9.56 -7.20 3.37
N VAL A 176 -10.53 -6.30 3.29
CA VAL A 176 -10.39 -4.95 2.76
C VAL A 176 -10.21 -4.00 3.92
N LEU A 177 -9.09 -3.29 3.97
CA LEU A 177 -8.73 -2.43 5.09
C LEU A 177 -8.80 -0.94 4.71
N GLY A 178 -9.61 -0.19 5.45
CA GLY A 178 -9.76 1.25 5.32
C GLY A 178 -9.83 1.96 6.66
N ASP A 179 -9.95 3.29 6.61
CA ASP A 179 -10.10 4.16 7.77
C ASP A 179 -11.32 5.07 7.63
N LEU A 180 -11.81 5.55 8.76
CA LEU A 180 -12.77 6.65 8.87
C LEU A 180 -12.14 7.69 9.79
N SER A 181 -11.53 8.73 9.23
CA SER A 181 -10.81 9.71 10.03
C SER A 181 -10.86 11.13 9.49
N VAL A 182 -11.00 12.10 10.40
CA VAL A 182 -10.74 13.51 10.09
C VAL A 182 -9.35 13.89 10.57
N GLY A 183 -8.49 14.24 9.63
CA GLY A 183 -7.08 14.58 9.87
C GLY A 183 -6.09 13.43 9.65
N GLY A 184 -6.57 12.20 9.40
CA GLY A 184 -5.71 11.02 9.26
C GLY A 184 -4.73 11.10 8.10
N THR A 185 -5.06 11.78 6.99
CA THR A 185 -4.08 11.98 5.90
C THR A 185 -2.86 12.84 6.31
N THR A 186 -3.00 13.67 7.35
CA THR A 186 -1.87 14.43 7.91
C THR A 186 -0.99 13.51 8.75
N VAL A 187 -1.60 12.69 9.60
CA VAL A 187 -0.93 11.66 10.42
C VAL A 187 -0.18 10.66 9.53
N ALA A 188 -0.86 10.13 8.51
CA ALA A 188 -0.25 9.24 7.52
C ALA A 188 0.93 9.90 6.80
N GLY A 189 0.80 11.18 6.43
CA GLY A 189 1.89 11.96 5.85
C GLY A 189 3.12 12.02 6.76
N VAL A 190 2.94 12.22 8.07
CA VAL A 190 4.05 12.20 9.05
C VAL A 190 4.73 10.84 9.09
N LEU A 191 3.97 9.76 9.25
CA LEU A 191 4.51 8.40 9.33
C LEU A 191 5.25 8.03 8.04
N VAL A 192 4.67 8.28 6.88
CA VAL A 192 5.31 8.02 5.58
C VAL A 192 6.59 8.84 5.44
N ALA A 193 6.55 10.14 5.74
CA ALA A 193 7.74 10.99 5.63
C ALA A 193 8.86 10.54 6.58
N ALA A 194 8.52 10.20 7.82
CA ALA A 194 9.46 9.75 8.83
C ALA A 194 10.12 8.42 8.42
N LEU A 195 9.33 7.45 7.96
CA LEU A 195 9.80 6.10 7.63
C LEU A 195 10.51 6.02 6.27
N CYS A 196 10.16 6.90 5.34
CA CYS A 196 10.78 6.98 4.01
C CYS A 196 11.92 8.01 3.93
N GLY A 197 12.16 8.79 4.99
CA GLY A 197 13.20 9.83 5.01
C GLY A 197 12.95 10.95 4.01
N THR A 198 11.70 11.41 3.89
CA THR A 198 11.29 12.47 2.95
C THR A 198 10.77 13.72 3.65
N ASP A 199 10.76 14.84 2.95
CA ASP A 199 10.28 16.12 3.48
C ASP A 199 8.76 16.22 3.47
N ALA A 200 8.23 17.05 4.38
CA ALA A 200 6.79 17.30 4.51
C ALA A 200 6.13 17.71 3.19
N SER A 201 6.78 18.55 2.39
CA SER A 201 6.23 19.01 1.10
C SER A 201 6.09 17.89 0.06
N VAL A 202 6.89 16.82 0.15
CA VAL A 202 6.87 15.68 -0.78
C VAL A 202 5.70 14.74 -0.49
N VAL A 203 5.29 14.63 0.77
CA VAL A 203 4.22 13.73 1.21
C VAL A 203 2.86 14.41 1.32
N THR A 204 2.82 15.74 1.34
CA THR A 204 1.56 16.48 1.54
C THR A 204 0.74 16.51 0.25
N GLY A 205 -0.34 15.74 0.19
CA GLY A 205 -1.39 15.91 -0.81
C GLY A 205 -2.58 16.70 -0.29
N ARG A 206 -3.53 16.92 -1.20
CA ARG A 206 -4.75 17.68 -0.93
C ARG A 206 -5.84 16.87 -0.24
N GLY A 207 -5.70 15.55 -0.14
CA GLY A 207 -6.66 14.67 0.53
C GLY A 207 -8.12 15.01 0.18
N SER A 208 -8.86 15.51 1.18
CA SER A 208 -10.27 15.91 1.13
C SER A 208 -10.60 17.14 0.24
N GLY A 209 -9.70 17.55 -0.65
CA GLY A 209 -9.91 18.66 -1.59
C GLY A 209 -9.54 20.03 -1.03
N ILE A 210 -8.54 20.10 -0.16
CA ILE A 210 -8.14 21.34 0.52
C ILE A 210 -7.50 22.38 -0.41
N ASP A 211 -7.67 23.66 -0.07
CA ASP A 211 -7.04 24.79 -0.78
C ASP A 211 -5.54 24.94 -0.46
N ASP A 212 -4.88 25.91 -1.11
CA ASP A 212 -3.44 26.13 -0.94
C ASP A 212 -3.06 26.57 0.48
N LEU A 213 -3.92 27.33 1.15
CA LEU A 213 -3.68 27.78 2.52
C LEU A 213 -3.75 26.61 3.50
N ALA A 214 -4.75 25.74 3.35
CA ALA A 214 -4.88 24.51 4.11
C ALA A 214 -3.74 23.53 3.80
N TRP A 215 -3.31 23.43 2.54
CA TRP A 215 -2.14 22.65 2.17
C TRP A 215 -0.86 23.18 2.85
N MET A 216 -0.63 24.49 2.88
CA MET A 216 0.50 25.10 3.59
C MET A 216 0.47 24.81 5.09
N ARG A 217 -0.72 24.90 5.72
CA ARG A 217 -0.89 24.52 7.14
C ARG A 217 -0.61 23.04 7.36
N LYS A 218 -1.07 22.17 6.46
CA LYS A 218 -0.82 20.72 6.51
C LYS A 218 0.68 20.41 6.38
N CYS A 219 1.39 21.03 5.44
CA CYS A 219 2.85 20.92 5.35
C CYS A 219 3.55 21.36 6.63
N ALA A 220 3.14 22.49 7.20
CA ALA A 220 3.73 23.01 8.43
C ALA A 220 3.53 22.06 9.62
N ALA A 221 2.31 21.51 9.76
CA ALA A 221 1.99 20.53 10.79
C ALA A 221 2.80 19.24 10.62
N ILE A 222 2.93 18.73 9.40
CA ILE A 222 3.74 17.53 9.11
C ILE A 222 5.22 17.79 9.45
N ARG A 223 5.77 18.93 9.04
CA ARG A 223 7.15 19.32 9.38
C ARG A 223 7.39 19.35 10.89
N ASP A 224 6.46 19.93 11.66
CA ASP A 224 6.61 20.03 13.11
C ASP A 224 6.50 18.66 13.79
N ALA A 225 5.53 17.85 13.38
CA ALA A 225 5.40 16.47 13.84
C ALA A 225 6.62 15.61 13.47
N LEU A 226 7.24 15.81 12.31
CA LEU A 226 8.47 15.11 11.91
C LEU A 226 9.65 15.37 12.85
N ARG A 227 9.75 16.56 13.46
CA ARG A 227 10.79 16.84 14.46
C ARG A 227 10.64 15.97 15.70
N ARG A 228 9.40 15.58 16.00
CA ARG A 228 9.04 14.74 17.15
C ARG A 228 9.06 13.26 16.82
N ALA A 229 8.79 12.88 15.57
CA ALA A 229 8.97 11.51 15.09
C ALA A 229 10.44 11.07 15.09
N ARG A 230 11.36 11.96 14.68
CA ARG A 230 12.78 11.63 14.46
C ARG A 230 13.48 10.96 15.65
N PRO A 231 13.35 11.44 16.91
CA PRO A 231 13.96 10.80 18.06
C PRO A 231 13.48 9.38 18.34
N VAL A 232 12.25 9.06 17.93
CA VAL A 232 11.56 7.79 18.26
C VAL A 232 11.42 6.85 17.06
N LEU A 233 12.06 7.15 15.93
CA LEU A 233 11.98 6.36 14.70
C LEU A 233 12.42 4.89 14.86
N GLY A 234 13.24 4.59 15.88
CA GLY A 234 13.70 3.24 16.20
C GLY A 234 12.65 2.37 16.89
N ASP A 235 11.70 2.98 17.60
CA ASP A 235 10.65 2.29 18.34
C ASP A 235 9.30 2.57 17.68
N GLN A 236 8.72 1.54 17.05
CA GLN A 236 7.49 1.71 16.28
C GLN A 236 6.25 1.95 17.17
N MET A 237 6.26 1.46 18.42
CA MET A 237 5.18 1.74 19.37
C MET A 237 5.26 3.20 19.84
N GLU A 238 6.46 3.68 20.15
CA GLU A 238 6.69 5.07 20.54
C GLU A 238 6.42 6.04 19.38
N LEU A 239 6.75 5.67 18.14
CA LEU A 239 6.43 6.43 16.94
C LEU A 239 4.91 6.60 16.76
N LEU A 240 4.15 5.50 16.92
CA LEU A 240 2.68 5.51 16.89
C LEU A 240 2.10 6.35 18.04
N ALA A 241 2.66 6.24 19.25
CA ALA A 241 2.24 7.03 20.40
C ALA A 241 2.50 8.54 20.20
N THR A 242 3.65 8.89 19.62
CA THR A 242 4.07 10.29 19.43
C THR A 242 3.30 10.97 18.30
N THR A 243 3.18 10.30 17.15
CA THR A 243 2.73 10.94 15.89
C THR A 243 1.59 10.25 15.17
N GLY A 244 1.11 9.10 15.66
CA GLY A 244 0.02 8.34 15.07
C GLY A 244 -1.36 8.75 15.60
N GLY A 245 -2.09 7.74 16.07
CA GLY A 245 -3.46 7.81 16.58
C GLY A 245 -3.88 6.42 17.06
N ALA A 246 -4.97 6.32 17.82
CA ALA A 246 -5.40 5.01 18.35
C ALA A 246 -5.87 4.08 17.22
N ASP A 247 -6.53 4.64 16.21
CA ASP A 247 -6.86 4.00 14.94
C ASP A 247 -5.62 3.53 14.16
N PHE A 248 -4.56 4.35 14.08
CA PHE A 248 -3.30 3.94 13.44
C PHE A 248 -2.60 2.81 14.20
N ALA A 249 -2.51 2.91 15.54
CA ALA A 249 -1.91 1.88 16.36
C ALA A 249 -2.68 0.57 16.26
N ALA A 250 -4.02 0.63 16.27
CA ALA A 250 -4.88 -0.52 16.05
C ALA A 250 -4.72 -1.11 14.65
N MET A 251 -4.69 -0.28 13.61
CA MET A 251 -4.54 -0.73 12.24
C MET A 251 -3.16 -1.39 12.01
N ALA A 252 -2.10 -0.89 12.64
CA ALA A 252 -0.79 -1.53 12.63
C ALA A 252 -0.82 -2.91 13.34
N GLY A 253 -1.43 -2.99 14.53
CA GLY A 253 -1.61 -4.26 15.24
C GLY A 253 -2.47 -5.26 14.48
N PHE A 254 -3.51 -4.77 13.80
CA PHE A 254 -4.37 -5.56 12.92
C PHE A 254 -3.58 -6.14 11.74
N LEU A 255 -2.81 -5.32 11.03
CA LEU A 255 -2.00 -5.76 9.89
C LEU A 255 -0.92 -6.77 10.28
N ALA A 256 -0.21 -6.52 11.38
CA ALA A 256 0.79 -7.44 11.92
C ALA A 256 0.15 -8.79 12.27
N GLN A 257 -1.00 -8.76 12.96
CA GLN A 257 -1.69 -9.97 13.35
C GLN A 257 -2.34 -10.69 12.16
N CYS A 258 -2.86 -9.99 11.15
CA CYS A 258 -3.33 -10.63 9.91
C CYS A 258 -2.21 -11.43 9.25
N ALA A 259 -0.98 -10.92 9.22
CA ALA A 259 0.18 -11.65 8.68
C ALA A 259 0.51 -12.90 9.52
N VAL A 260 0.47 -12.82 10.85
CA VAL A 260 0.63 -13.98 11.75
C VAL A 260 -0.47 -15.02 11.53
N ARG A 261 -1.71 -14.56 11.37
CA ARG A 261 -2.90 -15.39 11.17
C ARG A 261 -3.07 -15.88 9.73
N ARG A 262 -2.15 -15.51 8.83
CA ARG A 262 -2.17 -15.86 7.40
C ARG A 262 -3.43 -15.37 6.66
N THR A 263 -3.93 -14.19 7.04
CA THR A 263 -5.10 -13.56 6.43
C THR A 263 -4.65 -12.50 5.43
N PRO A 264 -4.94 -12.65 4.12
CA PRO A 264 -4.56 -11.65 3.12
C PRO A 264 -5.36 -10.36 3.26
N VAL A 265 -4.71 -9.21 2.99
CA VAL A 265 -5.30 -7.87 3.16
C VAL A 265 -5.13 -7.00 1.91
N VAL A 266 -6.16 -6.27 1.51
CA VAL A 266 -6.08 -5.21 0.50
C VAL A 266 -6.07 -3.85 1.20
N LEU A 267 -5.01 -3.08 0.96
CA LEU A 267 -4.81 -1.73 1.49
C LEU A 267 -5.53 -0.72 0.60
N ASP A 268 -6.47 0.04 1.18
CA ASP A 268 -7.23 1.05 0.43
C ASP A 268 -6.44 2.32 0.10
N GLY A 269 -5.97 3.04 1.12
CA GLY A 269 -5.49 4.41 0.97
C GLY A 269 -4.21 4.71 1.74
N VAL A 270 -3.89 6.00 1.84
CA VAL A 270 -2.65 6.47 2.47
C VAL A 270 -2.54 6.09 3.94
N VAL A 271 -3.66 6.02 4.66
CA VAL A 271 -3.68 5.65 6.09
C VAL A 271 -3.29 4.19 6.28
N SER A 272 -3.95 3.26 5.56
CA SER A 272 -3.59 1.84 5.63
C SER A 272 -2.20 1.54 5.10
N ALA A 273 -1.75 2.25 4.06
CA ALA A 273 -0.37 2.15 3.57
C ALA A 273 0.67 2.69 4.58
N ALA A 274 0.36 3.76 5.33
CA ALA A 274 1.23 4.27 6.38
C ALA A 274 1.37 3.27 7.54
N CYS A 275 0.25 2.67 7.97
CA CYS A 275 0.27 1.60 8.98
C CYS A 275 1.04 0.36 8.48
N ALA A 276 0.90 0.00 7.20
CA ALA A 276 1.66 -1.06 6.57
C ALA A 276 3.17 -0.79 6.59
N LEU A 277 3.63 0.46 6.39
CA LEU A 277 5.05 0.81 6.54
C LEU A 277 5.56 0.64 7.98
N VAL A 278 4.74 1.03 8.96
CA VAL A 278 5.08 0.83 10.38
C VAL A 278 5.27 -0.67 10.63
N VAL A 279 4.35 -1.50 10.15
CA VAL A 279 4.44 -2.96 10.31
C VAL A 279 5.58 -3.56 9.50
N GLN A 280 5.93 -3.05 8.31
CA GLN A 280 7.11 -3.50 7.57
C GLN A 280 8.41 -3.28 8.38
N ARG A 281 8.48 -2.23 9.22
CA ARG A 281 9.62 -2.03 10.13
C ARG A 281 9.64 -3.05 11.27
N ILE A 282 8.47 -3.48 11.74
CA ILE A 282 8.30 -4.48 12.79
C ILE A 282 8.61 -5.89 12.25
N ALA A 283 8.01 -6.25 11.12
CA ALA A 283 8.13 -7.55 10.48
C ALA A 283 8.29 -7.39 8.97
N PHE A 284 9.52 -7.51 8.48
CA PHE A 284 9.87 -7.25 7.07
C PHE A 284 9.16 -8.16 6.05
N ARG A 285 8.64 -9.31 6.49
CA ARG A 285 7.90 -10.28 5.67
C ARG A 285 6.41 -9.96 5.54
N ALA A 286 5.88 -9.10 6.40
CA ALA A 286 4.46 -8.78 6.43
C ALA A 286 3.90 -8.22 5.10
N PRO A 287 4.64 -7.41 4.31
CA PRO A 287 4.14 -6.92 3.02
C PRO A 287 3.75 -8.01 2.02
N ASP A 288 4.32 -9.22 2.13
CA ASP A 288 3.99 -10.34 1.24
C ASP A 288 2.53 -10.82 1.42
N TRP A 289 1.86 -10.41 2.51
CA TRP A 289 0.44 -10.70 2.79
C TRP A 289 -0.54 -9.65 2.25
N TRP A 290 -0.04 -8.56 1.67
CA TRP A 290 -0.88 -7.43 1.32
C TRP A 290 -0.88 -7.14 -0.17
N GLN A 291 -1.96 -6.54 -0.63
CA GLN A 291 -2.04 -5.93 -1.95
C GLN A 291 -2.49 -4.48 -1.85
N ALA A 292 -1.98 -3.62 -2.74
CA ALA A 292 -2.40 -2.23 -2.83
C ALA A 292 -3.60 -2.10 -3.76
N SER A 293 -4.67 -1.45 -3.33
CA SER A 293 -5.87 -1.35 -4.16
C SER A 293 -5.69 -0.46 -5.38
N GLN A 294 -5.44 0.84 -5.18
CA GLN A 294 -5.38 1.81 -6.25
C GLN A 294 -4.43 2.97 -5.95
N SER A 295 -4.02 3.67 -7.00
CA SER A 295 -3.44 5.00 -6.87
C SER A 295 -4.54 6.03 -6.62
N THR A 296 -4.35 6.90 -5.63
CA THR A 296 -5.29 7.99 -5.31
C THR A 296 -4.75 9.36 -5.74
N GLY A 297 -3.52 9.42 -6.25
CA GLY A 297 -2.79 10.67 -6.48
C GLY A 297 -2.37 11.41 -5.20
N GLU A 298 -2.55 10.81 -4.01
CA GLU A 298 -1.96 11.32 -2.77
C GLU A 298 -0.44 11.03 -2.78
N PRO A 299 0.44 12.04 -2.70
CA PRO A 299 1.89 11.85 -2.82
C PRO A 299 2.48 10.89 -1.79
N ALA A 300 1.98 10.95 -0.54
CA ALA A 300 2.37 10.02 0.52
C ALA A 300 2.04 8.56 0.18
N LEU A 301 0.90 8.29 -0.48
CA LEU A 301 0.56 6.92 -0.85
C LEU A 301 1.56 6.37 -1.87
N ALA A 302 1.89 7.14 -2.90
CA ALA A 302 2.88 6.73 -3.90
C ALA A 302 4.24 6.39 -3.25
N LYS A 303 4.68 7.21 -2.29
CA LYS A 303 5.91 6.93 -1.53
C LYS A 303 5.82 5.69 -0.66
N ALA A 304 4.67 5.47 -0.02
CA ALA A 304 4.47 4.28 0.80
C ALA A 304 4.48 3.00 -0.05
N LEU A 305 3.77 3.00 -1.17
CA LEU A 305 3.69 1.85 -2.08
C LEU A 305 5.04 1.50 -2.71
N ASP A 306 5.81 2.51 -3.12
CA ASP A 306 7.19 2.34 -3.60
C ASP A 306 8.07 1.66 -2.54
N ARG A 307 8.01 2.14 -1.29
CA ARG A 307 8.78 1.57 -0.18
C ARG A 307 8.33 0.17 0.25
N LEU A 308 7.05 -0.16 0.06
CA LEU A 308 6.45 -1.48 0.27
C LEU A 308 6.68 -2.43 -0.92
N ALA A 309 7.14 -1.93 -2.07
CA ALA A 309 7.19 -2.65 -3.33
C ALA A 309 5.83 -3.23 -3.77
N LEU A 310 4.75 -2.47 -3.53
CA LEU A 310 3.38 -2.86 -3.92
C LEU A 310 2.90 -2.03 -5.10
N GLU A 311 2.46 -2.69 -6.16
CA GLU A 311 1.85 -2.05 -7.32
C GLU A 311 0.32 -2.06 -7.19
N PRO A 312 -0.36 -0.90 -7.31
CA PRO A 312 -1.81 -0.83 -7.22
C PRO A 312 -2.52 -1.75 -8.23
N LEU A 313 -3.60 -2.42 -7.81
CA LEU A 313 -4.36 -3.35 -8.65
C LEU A 313 -5.24 -2.65 -9.69
N VAL A 314 -5.78 -1.48 -9.37
CA VAL A 314 -6.65 -0.69 -10.25
C VAL A 314 -6.28 0.79 -10.22
N ASP A 315 -6.68 1.55 -11.26
CA ASP A 315 -6.49 3.00 -11.30
C ASP A 315 -7.75 3.67 -11.88
N HIS A 316 -8.67 4.02 -10.99
CA HIS A 316 -9.91 4.71 -11.34
C HIS A 316 -9.94 6.17 -10.86
N GLY A 317 -8.82 6.66 -10.30
CA GLY A 317 -8.73 7.99 -9.72
C GLY A 317 -9.66 8.22 -8.52
N VAL A 318 -10.09 7.17 -7.82
CA VAL A 318 -10.92 7.31 -6.61
C VAL A 318 -10.05 7.80 -5.45
N LYS A 319 -10.49 8.87 -4.78
CA LYS A 319 -9.74 9.55 -3.71
C LYS A 319 -10.46 9.59 -2.36
N LEU A 320 -11.62 8.94 -2.28
CA LEU A 320 -12.50 9.01 -1.11
C LEU A 320 -11.86 8.37 0.12
N GLY A 321 -11.23 7.20 -0.05
CA GLY A 321 -10.80 6.35 1.06
C GLY A 321 -11.92 5.41 1.50
N GLU A 322 -12.00 5.15 2.81
CA GLU A 322 -13.05 4.36 3.47
C GLU A 322 -13.12 2.88 3.03
N GLY A 323 -12.11 2.34 2.35
CA GLY A 323 -12.15 0.99 1.78
C GLY A 323 -12.73 0.92 0.36
N THR A 324 -13.11 2.06 -0.22
CA THR A 324 -13.82 2.14 -1.51
C THR A 324 -12.97 1.63 -2.67
N GLY A 325 -11.69 2.01 -2.72
CA GLY A 325 -10.76 1.56 -3.75
C GLY A 325 -10.44 0.08 -3.65
N ALA A 326 -10.21 -0.39 -2.44
CA ALA A 326 -9.96 -1.80 -2.16
C ALA A 326 -11.14 -2.70 -2.54
N LEU A 327 -12.38 -2.24 -2.35
CA LEU A 327 -13.56 -2.96 -2.86
C LEU A 327 -13.61 -3.03 -4.38
N LEU A 328 -13.17 -2.00 -5.11
CA LEU A 328 -13.10 -2.03 -6.58
C LEU A 328 -12.06 -3.02 -7.11
N ALA A 329 -11.04 -3.35 -6.30
CA ALA A 329 -10.05 -4.37 -6.66
C ALA A 329 -10.56 -5.82 -6.43
N LEU A 330 -11.63 -6.01 -5.64
CA LEU A 330 -12.14 -7.35 -5.30
C LEU A 330 -12.59 -8.17 -6.53
N PRO A 331 -13.31 -7.61 -7.52
CA PRO A 331 -13.63 -8.35 -8.75
C PRO A 331 -12.39 -8.84 -9.50
N VAL A 332 -11.29 -8.09 -9.48
CA VAL A 332 -10.02 -8.48 -10.12
C VAL A 332 -9.41 -9.68 -9.40
N LEU A 333 -9.38 -9.67 -8.07
CA LEU A 333 -8.89 -10.78 -7.26
C LEU A 333 -9.76 -12.04 -7.42
N ARG A 334 -11.08 -11.88 -7.44
CA ARG A 334 -12.02 -12.99 -7.71
C ARG A 334 -11.80 -13.57 -9.11
N ALA A 335 -11.57 -12.73 -10.11
CA ALA A 335 -11.26 -13.19 -11.46
C ALA A 335 -9.93 -13.96 -11.51
N ALA A 336 -8.89 -13.48 -10.83
CA ALA A 336 -7.60 -14.18 -10.76
C ALA A 336 -7.74 -15.60 -10.14
N ALA A 337 -8.45 -15.71 -9.02
CA ALA A 337 -8.74 -17.02 -8.40
C ALA A 337 -9.54 -17.95 -9.33
N ALA A 338 -10.60 -17.43 -9.96
CA ALA A 338 -11.45 -18.19 -10.86
C ALA A 338 -10.68 -18.68 -12.10
N LEU A 339 -9.83 -17.85 -12.69
CA LEU A 339 -9.04 -18.20 -13.88
C LEU A 339 -8.07 -19.36 -13.57
N LEU A 340 -7.35 -19.29 -12.43
CA LEU A 340 -6.46 -20.37 -12.02
C LEU A 340 -7.23 -21.67 -11.71
N ALA A 341 -8.44 -21.56 -11.17
CA ALA A 341 -9.26 -22.72 -10.81
C ALA A 341 -9.94 -23.38 -12.02
N GLU A 342 -10.49 -22.60 -12.94
CA GLU A 342 -11.52 -23.06 -13.90
C GLU A 342 -11.06 -23.16 -15.35
N LEU A 343 -9.95 -22.51 -15.73
CA LEU A 343 -9.44 -22.66 -17.09
C LEU A 343 -9.06 -24.12 -17.36
N PRO A 344 -9.39 -24.66 -18.55
CA PRO A 344 -8.99 -26.01 -18.90
C PRO A 344 -7.48 -26.09 -19.12
N GLU A 345 -6.90 -27.23 -18.77
CA GLU A 345 -5.53 -27.54 -19.17
C GLU A 345 -5.45 -27.72 -20.69
N ARG A 346 -4.31 -27.33 -21.27
CA ARG A 346 -4.03 -27.54 -22.69
C ARG A 346 -3.99 -29.04 -22.95
N ALA A 347 -4.67 -29.49 -24.01
CA ALA A 347 -4.57 -30.87 -24.46
C ALA A 347 -3.08 -31.20 -24.71
N ALA A 348 -2.63 -32.36 -24.20
CA ALA A 348 -1.31 -32.87 -24.53
C ALA A 348 -1.15 -32.83 -26.06
N ALA A 349 0.00 -32.32 -26.53
CA ALA A 349 0.32 -32.42 -27.95
C ALA A 349 0.18 -33.90 -28.36
N PRO A 350 -0.43 -34.23 -29.50
CA PRO A 350 -0.46 -35.61 -29.96
C PRO A 350 0.98 -36.10 -30.01
N GLU A 351 1.25 -37.21 -29.32
CA GLU A 351 2.51 -37.96 -29.44
C GLU A 351 2.85 -38.06 -30.94
N PRO A 352 4.07 -37.72 -31.36
CA PRO A 352 4.45 -37.91 -32.75
C PRO A 352 4.19 -39.38 -33.08
N GLY A 353 3.21 -39.61 -33.95
CA GLY A 353 2.88 -40.96 -34.41
C GLY A 353 4.15 -41.60 -34.99
N PRO A 354 4.30 -42.93 -34.91
CA PRO A 354 5.47 -43.60 -35.45
C PRO A 354 5.68 -43.14 -36.88
N GLU A 355 6.88 -42.61 -37.17
CA GLU A 355 7.30 -42.24 -38.52
C GLU A 355 6.90 -43.39 -39.45
N ALA A 356 5.95 -43.12 -40.34
CA ALA A 356 5.63 -44.06 -41.39
C ALA A 356 6.87 -44.16 -42.27
N ASP A 357 7.46 -45.36 -42.33
CA ASP A 357 8.51 -45.74 -43.29
C ASP A 357 8.11 -45.23 -44.68
N GLU A 358 8.77 -44.16 -45.15
CA GLU A 358 8.70 -43.78 -46.55
C GLU A 358 9.40 -44.88 -47.36
N PRO A 359 8.74 -45.48 -48.38
CA PRO A 359 9.37 -46.50 -49.19
C PRO A 359 10.50 -45.87 -50.02
N ALA A 360 11.69 -46.47 -49.91
CA ALA A 360 12.89 -46.10 -50.64
C ALA A 360 12.62 -45.84 -52.13
N ALA A 361 12.91 -44.62 -52.57
CA ALA A 361 12.85 -44.22 -53.96
C ALA A 361 13.85 -45.06 -54.79
N HIS A 362 13.32 -45.73 -55.81
CA HIS A 362 14.09 -46.41 -56.84
C HIS A 362 14.98 -45.43 -57.61
N THR A 363 16.29 -45.66 -57.54
CA THR A 363 17.30 -45.04 -58.41
C THR A 363 17.13 -45.57 -59.83
N VAL A 364 16.75 -44.69 -60.78
CA VAL A 364 16.86 -44.99 -62.23
C VAL A 364 17.52 -43.82 -62.93
N GLY A 365 18.76 -44.07 -63.37
CA GLY A 365 19.28 -43.79 -64.71
C GLY A 365 19.25 -42.36 -65.24
N ASN A 366 20.43 -41.71 -65.17
CA ASN A 366 20.82 -40.60 -66.03
C ASN A 366 20.92 -41.04 -67.52
N PRO A 367 20.74 -40.13 -68.49
CA PRO A 367 21.84 -39.92 -69.43
C PRO A 367 22.12 -38.44 -69.79
N GLU A 368 23.43 -38.14 -69.82
CA GLU A 368 24.23 -37.35 -70.79
C GLU A 368 23.60 -36.13 -71.48
N GLN A 369 24.02 -34.90 -71.12
CA GLN A 369 25.11 -34.06 -71.69
C GLN A 369 24.70 -33.23 -72.92
N GLU A 370 24.78 -31.90 -72.80
CA GLU A 370 25.31 -31.04 -73.86
C GLU A 370 25.82 -29.69 -73.30
N ASP A 371 27.00 -29.31 -73.78
CA ASP A 371 27.81 -28.15 -73.41
C ASP A 371 27.22 -26.80 -73.88
N SER A 372 27.45 -25.72 -73.12
CA SER A 372 28.09 -24.50 -73.64
C SER A 372 28.20 -23.38 -72.59
N GLU A 373 29.34 -22.71 -72.63
CA GLU A 373 29.88 -21.71 -71.71
C GLU A 373 29.45 -20.26 -72.13
N PRO A 374 29.94 -19.15 -71.54
CA PRO A 374 29.12 -18.22 -70.73
C PRO A 374 29.01 -16.78 -71.29
N GLN A 375 28.58 -15.85 -70.42
CA GLN A 375 28.86 -14.38 -70.35
C GLN A 375 27.66 -13.39 -70.61
N PRO A 376 27.74 -12.08 -70.25
CA PRO A 376 27.09 -11.52 -69.05
C PRO A 376 26.23 -10.23 -69.27
N GLY A 377 25.54 -9.76 -68.22
CA GLY A 377 25.51 -8.33 -67.86
C GLY A 377 24.20 -7.53 -68.02
N ALA A 378 24.16 -6.46 -67.20
CA ALA A 378 23.23 -5.31 -67.11
C ALA A 378 21.91 -5.54 -66.34
N GLY A 379 21.48 -4.72 -65.36
CA GLY A 379 21.97 -3.48 -64.76
C GLY A 379 21.03 -3.13 -63.58
N THR A 380 21.54 -2.69 -62.43
CA THR A 380 21.38 -1.34 -61.84
C THR A 380 19.94 -0.81 -61.85
N GLU A 381 19.30 -0.38 -60.75
CA GLU A 381 19.70 0.67 -59.79
C GLU A 381 18.62 0.82 -58.66
N PRO A 382 18.65 1.80 -57.71
CA PRO A 382 18.80 1.49 -56.29
C PRO A 382 17.70 2.03 -55.35
N GLN A 383 17.93 1.77 -54.06
CA GLN A 383 17.21 2.27 -52.87
C GLN A 383 17.21 3.81 -52.75
N THR A 384 16.09 4.35 -52.24
CA THR A 384 16.08 5.62 -51.48
C THR A 384 15.29 5.46 -50.18
N ARG A 385 16.00 5.70 -49.07
CA ARG A 385 15.50 5.99 -47.73
C ARG A 385 14.95 7.41 -47.66
N THR A 386 13.93 7.61 -46.83
CA THR A 386 13.72 8.87 -46.10
C THR A 386 13.08 8.53 -44.75
N GLU A 387 13.91 8.53 -43.70
CA GLU A 387 13.49 8.64 -42.29
C GLU A 387 13.72 10.10 -41.87
N THR A 388 12.66 10.76 -41.41
CA THR A 388 12.72 12.05 -40.72
C THR A 388 12.85 11.81 -39.22
N GLY A 389 14.04 12.06 -38.68
CA GLY A 389 14.29 12.15 -37.24
C GLY A 389 14.01 13.56 -36.71
N THR A 390 13.35 13.63 -35.56
CA THR A 390 13.29 14.82 -34.71
C THR A 390 14.18 14.56 -33.50
N ARG A 391 15.22 15.39 -33.37
CA ARG A 391 16.27 15.38 -32.35
C ARG A 391 15.91 16.45 -31.32
N THR A 392 15.84 16.08 -30.05
CA THR A 392 15.85 17.04 -28.93
C THR A 392 17.10 16.76 -28.11
N GLU A 393 17.88 17.81 -27.89
CA GLU A 393 19.25 17.77 -27.41
C GLU A 393 19.33 17.55 -25.88
N HIS A 394 20.28 16.70 -25.49
CA HIS A 394 20.82 16.59 -24.15
C HIS A 394 21.95 17.63 -24.02
N GLU A 395 21.83 18.57 -23.09
CA GLU A 395 22.98 19.33 -22.59
C GLU A 395 23.47 18.72 -21.28
N THR A 396 24.73 18.30 -21.31
CA THR A 396 25.56 17.91 -20.18
C THR A 396 26.38 19.13 -19.75
N GLY A 397 26.26 19.53 -18.48
CA GLY A 397 27.03 20.62 -17.87
C GLY A 397 27.62 20.18 -16.55
N THR A 398 28.84 19.66 -16.59
CA THR A 398 29.68 19.35 -15.43
C THR A 398 30.43 20.62 -14.99
N ALA A 399 30.33 21.01 -13.72
CA ALA A 399 31.27 21.97 -13.13
C ALA A 399 31.50 21.63 -11.64
N SER A 400 32.67 21.03 -11.38
CA SER A 400 33.35 21.07 -10.08
C SER A 400 33.93 22.45 -9.88
N GLU A 401 33.76 23.05 -8.69
CA GLU A 401 34.70 24.05 -8.16
C GLU A 401 34.59 24.06 -6.62
N THR A 402 35.53 23.39 -5.96
CA THR A 402 36.67 23.94 -5.21
C THR A 402 36.32 24.94 -4.09
N ARG A 403 36.58 24.48 -2.86
CA ARG A 403 36.86 25.25 -1.64
C ARG A 403 37.71 26.50 -1.93
N THR A 404 37.29 27.62 -1.37
CA THR A 404 38.21 28.67 -0.91
C THR A 404 37.76 29.16 0.46
N GLU A 405 38.55 28.81 1.47
CA GLU A 405 38.57 29.48 2.77
C GLU A 405 39.13 30.89 2.57
N THR A 406 38.50 31.89 3.17
CA THR A 406 39.18 33.12 3.58
C THR A 406 38.37 33.71 4.73
N GLY A 407 38.96 33.64 5.92
CA GLY A 407 38.41 34.28 7.11
C GLY A 407 38.54 35.80 7.04
N THR A 408 37.62 36.49 7.70
CA THR A 408 37.97 37.72 8.39
C THR A 408 37.07 37.89 9.60
N ARG A 409 37.75 37.87 10.74
CA ARG A 409 37.28 38.03 12.10
C ARG A 409 37.03 39.53 12.33
N THR A 410 35.86 39.92 12.81
CA THR A 410 35.73 41.19 13.56
C THR A 410 34.60 41.05 14.59
N GLU A 411 35.00 40.93 15.85
CA GLU A 411 34.16 41.20 17.02
C GLU A 411 33.96 42.72 17.17
N PRO A 412 32.97 43.13 17.97
CA PRO A 412 33.36 43.96 19.10
C PRO A 412 32.79 43.45 20.43
N GLU A 413 33.64 43.54 21.46
CA GLU A 413 33.36 43.27 22.86
C GLU A 413 32.47 44.35 23.52
N THR A 414 31.94 43.96 24.69
CA THR A 414 31.48 44.77 25.85
C THR A 414 30.13 45.48 25.71
N GLY A 415 29.19 45.42 26.65
CA GLY A 415 29.15 44.81 27.98
C GLY A 415 27.92 45.37 28.74
N THR A 416 27.72 44.86 29.95
CA THR A 416 26.91 45.41 31.06
C THR A 416 25.49 44.85 31.24
N GLU A 417 25.40 43.78 32.03
CA GLU A 417 24.35 43.60 33.06
C GLU A 417 24.64 44.58 34.23
N PRO A 418 23.65 45.07 35.00
CA PRO A 418 23.12 44.24 36.08
C PRO A 418 21.66 44.50 36.54
N ALA A 419 21.23 43.58 37.43
CA ALA A 419 20.39 43.78 38.61
C ALA A 419 18.85 43.76 38.49
N ALA A 420 18.31 42.69 39.07
CA ALA A 420 17.16 42.60 39.99
C ALA A 420 16.46 43.91 40.40
N ASP A 421 15.12 43.87 40.36
CA ASP A 421 14.31 44.47 41.42
C ASP A 421 13.05 43.62 41.69
N GLU A 422 12.83 43.36 42.97
CA GLU A 422 11.62 42.81 43.56
C GLU A 422 10.61 43.95 43.70
N THR A 423 9.34 43.76 43.35
CA THR A 423 8.27 44.36 44.16
C THR A 423 6.92 43.66 43.99
N ARG A 424 6.45 43.17 45.14
CA ARG A 424 5.06 42.98 45.59
C ARG A 424 3.99 43.79 44.84
N GLU A 425 2.90 43.11 44.48
CA GLU A 425 1.60 43.22 45.17
C GLU A 425 0.84 41.88 45.13
#